data_AF-A0A2V2B1Y9-F1
#
_entry.id   AF-A0A2V2B1Y9-F1
#
_cell.length_a   1.000
_cell.length_b   1.000
_cell.length_c   1.000
_cell.angle_alpha   90.00
_cell.angle_beta   90.00
_cell.angle_gamma   90.00
#
_symmetry.space_group_name_H-M   'P 1'
#
loop_
_entity.id
_entity.type
_entity.pdbx_description
1 polymer ?
#
loop_
_entity_poly.entity_id
_entity_poly.type
_entity_poly.pdbx_seq_one_letter_code
_entity_poly.pdbx_strand_id
1 'polypeptide(L)'
;MTGRPEVEEAHAHPGGACARAHVPCAGCGLPAPIAIKYGGPMADCRPCRYGWSVHHDPVRCRQRTRTDEALIARIREVAPLLVSARAVLDGIVRRL
;
A
#
# COMPACT_ATOMS: atom_id res chain seq x y z
N MET A 1 3.87 -15.67 35.01
CA MET A 1 3.65 -14.30 34.50
C MET A 1 4.36 -14.17 33.16
N THR A 2 3.68 -14.48 32.06
CA THR A 2 4.27 -14.41 30.71
C THR A 2 3.94 -13.05 30.11
N GLY A 3 4.77 -12.04 30.41
CA GLY A 3 4.74 -10.77 29.71
C GLY A 3 5.21 -11.00 28.27
N ARG A 4 4.31 -10.81 27.31
CA ARG A 4 4.70 -10.64 25.90
C ARG A 4 5.68 -9.45 25.84
N PRO A 5 6.75 -9.50 25.04
CA PRO A 5 7.50 -8.29 24.77
C PRO A 5 6.53 -7.35 24.06
N GLU A 6 6.20 -6.24 24.72
CA GLU A 6 5.65 -5.08 24.05
C GLU A 6 6.62 -4.75 22.94
N VAL A 7 6.19 -4.94 21.71
CA VAL A 7 6.94 -4.48 20.54
C VAL A 7 7.00 -2.98 20.72
N GLU A 8 8.14 -2.49 21.21
CA GLU A 8 8.46 -1.06 21.28
C GLU A 8 8.00 -0.46 19.95
N GLU A 9 6.98 0.40 20.01
CA GLU A 9 6.50 1.13 18.83
C GLU A 9 7.71 1.85 18.27
N ALA A 10 8.29 1.27 17.21
CA ALA A 10 9.46 1.82 16.54
C ALA A 10 9.14 3.29 16.24
N HIS A 11 9.78 4.19 16.99
CA HIS A 11 9.41 5.58 17.14
C HIS A 11 9.03 6.19 15.78
N ALA A 12 7.72 6.28 15.55
CA ALA A 12 7.14 6.79 14.32
C ALA A 12 7.41 8.30 14.25
N HIS A 13 8.32 8.72 13.38
CA HIS A 13 8.71 10.13 13.30
C HIS A 13 7.59 10.98 12.66
N PRO A 14 7.12 12.05 13.31
CA PRO A 14 6.17 12.99 12.71
C PRO A 14 6.85 13.77 11.56
N GLY A 15 6.49 13.45 10.30
CA GLY A 15 7.05 14.09 9.10
C GLY A 15 7.47 13.15 7.97
N GLY A 16 7.14 11.85 8.09
CA GLY A 16 7.54 10.77 7.17
C GLY A 16 7.64 11.16 5.70
N ALA A 17 8.87 11.05 5.17
CA ALA A 17 9.21 11.40 3.80
C ALA A 17 8.41 10.61 2.76
N CYS A 18 7.86 9.45 3.15
CA CYS A 18 6.95 8.63 2.35
C CYS A 18 5.69 9.34 1.85
N ALA A 19 5.32 10.47 2.47
CA ALA A 19 4.16 11.24 2.06
C ALA A 19 4.43 12.21 0.90
N ARG A 20 5.71 12.46 0.57
CA ARG A 20 6.16 13.41 -0.45
C ARG A 20 6.30 12.69 -1.80
N ALA A 21 6.11 13.43 -2.89
CA ALA A 21 6.37 12.89 -4.24
C ALA A 21 7.87 12.70 -4.50
N HIS A 22 8.73 13.46 -3.82
CA HIS A 22 10.18 13.45 -4.02
C HIS A 22 10.93 13.58 -2.69
N VAL A 23 12.16 13.07 -2.67
CA VAL A 23 13.13 13.25 -1.58
C VAL A 23 14.52 13.61 -2.13
N PRO A 24 15.33 14.40 -1.41
CA PRO A 24 16.70 14.69 -1.83
C PRO A 24 17.55 13.41 -1.88
N CYS A 25 18.32 13.24 -2.95
CA CYS A 25 19.29 12.15 -3.06
C CYS A 25 20.49 12.40 -2.15
N ALA A 26 20.86 11.40 -1.34
CA ALA A 26 22.03 11.49 -0.46
C ALA A 26 23.36 11.65 -1.21
N GLY A 27 23.46 11.14 -2.45
CA GLY A 27 24.68 11.22 -3.24
C GLY A 27 24.87 12.54 -3.99
N CYS A 28 23.79 13.08 -4.56
CA CYS A 28 23.88 14.21 -5.51
C CYS A 28 22.92 15.36 -5.21
N GLY A 29 22.17 15.30 -4.11
CA GLY A 29 21.27 16.37 -3.64
C GLY A 29 20.00 16.58 -4.48
N LEU A 30 19.97 16.09 -5.73
CA LEU A 30 18.84 16.25 -6.64
C LEU A 30 17.57 15.54 -6.11
N PRO A 31 16.37 16.06 -6.41
CA PRO A 31 15.12 15.43 -6.03
C PRO A 31 14.93 14.09 -6.76
N ALA A 32 14.80 13.02 -6.00
CA ALA A 32 14.49 11.68 -6.50
C ALA A 32 13.01 11.38 -6.29
N PRO A 33 12.29 10.86 -7.30
CA PRO A 33 10.89 10.49 -7.17
C PRO A 33 10.73 9.30 -6.22
N ILE A 34 9.64 9.30 -5.46
CA ILE A 34 9.22 8.18 -4.62
C ILE A 34 8.19 7.34 -5.37
N ALA A 35 8.39 6.03 -5.42
CA ALA A 35 7.45 5.06 -5.96
C ALA A 35 7.28 3.88 -5.00
N ILE A 36 6.14 3.16 -5.09
CA ILE A 36 5.96 1.92 -4.34
C ILE A 36 6.65 0.79 -5.09
N LYS A 37 7.64 0.15 -4.46
CA LYS A 37 8.38 -1.01 -4.97
C LYS A 37 8.65 -1.98 -3.82
N TYR A 38 8.64 -3.29 -4.10
CA TYR A 38 8.96 -4.35 -3.12
C TYR A 38 8.20 -4.24 -1.77
N GLY A 39 6.94 -3.81 -1.82
CA GLY A 39 6.09 -3.70 -0.62
C GLY A 39 6.23 -2.40 0.18
N GLY A 40 6.99 -1.41 -0.28
CA GLY A 40 7.11 -0.12 0.40
C GLY A 40 7.53 1.05 -0.50
N PRO A 41 7.52 2.29 0.00
CA PRO A 41 8.00 3.45 -0.73
C PRO A 41 9.53 3.42 -0.85
N MET A 42 10.01 3.58 -2.07
CA MET A 42 11.42 3.69 -2.42
C MET A 42 11.67 4.93 -3.25
N ALA A 43 12.83 5.53 -3.06
CA ALA A 43 13.33 6.60 -3.90
C ALA A 43 14.43 6.06 -4.80
N ASP A 44 14.45 6.54 -6.05
CA ASP A 44 15.37 6.08 -7.08
C ASP A 44 15.87 7.28 -7.88
N CYS A 45 17.13 7.66 -7.63
CA CYS A 45 17.76 8.81 -8.26
C CYS A 45 18.37 8.41 -9.60
N ARG A 46 17.69 8.72 -10.72
CA ARG A 46 18.15 8.34 -12.06
C ARG A 46 19.55 8.84 -12.44
N PRO A 47 19.94 10.10 -12.16
CA PRO A 47 21.28 10.58 -12.51
C PRO A 47 22.40 9.79 -11.82
N CYS A 48 22.16 9.36 -10.58
CA CYS A 48 23.18 8.80 -9.69
C CYS A 48 23.01 7.28 -9.53
N ARG A 49 21.94 6.72 -10.12
CA ARG A 49 21.45 5.33 -10.00
C ARG A 49 21.37 4.81 -8.57
N TYR A 50 21.23 5.72 -7.62
CA TYR A 50 21.17 5.40 -6.21
C TYR A 50 19.71 5.17 -5.81
N GLY A 51 19.40 4.00 -5.28
CA GLY A 51 18.07 3.62 -4.81
C GLY A 51 18.07 3.33 -3.31
N TRP A 52 17.06 3.81 -2.59
CA TRP A 52 16.95 3.58 -1.15
C TRP A 52 15.50 3.47 -0.71
N SER A 53 15.28 2.71 0.35
CA SER A 53 13.99 2.67 1.04
C SER A 53 13.74 4.02 1.70
N VAL A 54 12.55 4.58 1.47
CA VAL A 54 12.11 5.78 2.18
C VAL A 54 11.42 5.32 3.45
N HIS A 55 11.85 5.87 4.59
CA HIS A 55 11.21 5.57 5.86
C HIS A 55 9.73 5.95 5.79
N HIS A 56 8.87 5.00 6.14
CA HIS A 56 7.43 5.16 6.12
C HIS A 56 6.81 4.61 7.38
N ASP A 57 5.78 5.30 7.86
CA ASP A 57 4.89 4.78 8.87
C ASP A 57 3.86 3.86 8.17
N PRO A 58 3.91 2.54 8.40
CA PRO A 58 3.02 1.58 7.75
C PRO A 58 1.55 1.79 8.15
N VAL A 59 1.27 2.32 9.34
CA VAL A 59 -0.08 2.62 9.82
C VAL A 59 -0.65 3.82 9.06
N ARG A 60 0.09 4.93 8.97
CA ARG A 60 -0.33 6.11 8.20
C ARG A 60 -0.40 5.86 6.69
N CYS A 61 0.52 5.06 6.14
CA CYS A 61 0.47 4.66 4.74
C CYS A 61 -0.80 3.85 4.46
N ARG A 62 -1.09 2.84 5.30
CA ARG A 62 -2.32 2.05 5.23
C ARG A 62 -3.56 2.94 5.33
N GLN A 63 -3.57 3.97 6.18
CA GLN A 63 -4.67 4.92 6.30
C GLN A 63 -4.85 5.77 5.02
N ARG A 64 -3.77 6.28 4.40
CA ARG A 64 -3.84 7.02 3.12
C ARG A 64 -4.30 6.17 1.96
N THR A 65 -3.90 4.90 1.89
CA THR A 65 -4.34 3.98 0.83
C THR A 65 -5.73 3.38 1.12
N ARG A 66 -6.27 3.57 2.33
CA ARG A 66 -7.61 3.10 2.73
C ARG A 66 -8.75 4.00 2.29
N THR A 67 -8.49 5.07 1.53
CA THR A 67 -9.55 5.95 1.00
C THR A 67 -10.31 5.32 -0.15
N ASP A 68 -10.80 4.10 0.06
CA ASP A 68 -11.83 3.60 -0.81
C ASP A 68 -12.83 2.75 -0.02
N GLU A 69 -13.23 3.25 1.15
CA GLU A 69 -14.43 2.81 1.89
C GLU A 69 -15.63 2.68 0.94
N ALA A 70 -15.75 3.60 -0.02
CA ALA A 70 -16.73 3.55 -1.09
C ALA A 70 -16.54 2.34 -2.02
N LEU A 71 -15.32 2.06 -2.49
CA LEU A 71 -15.03 0.86 -3.26
C LEU A 71 -15.24 -0.43 -2.44
N ILE A 72 -14.86 -0.45 -1.16
CA ILE A 72 -15.09 -1.60 -0.26
C ILE A 72 -16.58 -1.84 -0.07
N ALA A 73 -17.37 -0.79 0.17
CA ALA A 73 -18.82 -0.86 0.24
C ALA A 73 -19.41 -1.37 -1.08
N ARG A 74 -18.91 -0.86 -2.21
CA ARG A 74 -19.34 -1.30 -3.55
C ARG A 74 -18.99 -2.76 -3.83
N ILE A 75 -17.80 -3.23 -3.43
CA ILE A 75 -17.41 -4.63 -3.54
C ILE A 75 -18.32 -5.50 -2.69
N ARG A 76 -18.62 -5.09 -1.45
CA ARG A 76 -19.55 -5.81 -0.56
C ARG A 76 -20.96 -5.89 -1.12
N GLU A 77 -21.43 -4.83 -1.78
CA GLU A 77 -22.73 -4.79 -2.45
C GLU A 77 -22.77 -5.74 -3.67
N VAL A 78 -21.74 -5.69 -4.53
CA VAL A 78 -21.76 -6.36 -5.84
C VAL A 78 -21.30 -7.82 -5.78
N ALA A 79 -20.42 -8.20 -4.85
CA ALA A 79 -19.87 -9.55 -4.78
C ALA A 79 -20.93 -10.67 -4.69
N PRO A 80 -21.99 -10.55 -3.86
CA PRO A 80 -23.04 -11.57 -3.80
C PRO A 80 -23.80 -11.74 -5.12
N LEU A 81 -24.00 -10.65 -5.87
CA LEU A 81 -24.67 -10.66 -7.17
C LEU A 81 -23.82 -11.40 -8.20
N LEU A 82 -22.50 -11.16 -8.22
CA LEU A 82 -21.58 -11.83 -9.13
C LEU A 82 -21.50 -13.34 -8.85
N VAL A 83 -21.46 -13.74 -7.57
CA VAL A 83 -21.51 -15.15 -7.17
C VAL A 83 -22.82 -15.80 -7.62
N SER A 84 -23.94 -15.12 -7.44
CA SER A 84 -25.25 -15.63 -7.87
C SER A 84 -25.36 -15.75 -9.39
N ALA A 85 -24.90 -14.74 -10.13
CA ALA A 85 -24.86 -14.78 -11.59
C ALA A 85 -24.01 -15.94 -12.10
N ARG A 86 -22.86 -16.20 -11.46
CA ARG A 86 -22.01 -17.35 -11.80
C ARG A 86 -22.76 -18.67 -11.63
N ALA A 87 -23.45 -18.86 -10.51
CA ALA A 87 -24.22 -20.09 -10.25
C ALA A 87 -25.32 -20.31 -11.31
N VAL A 88 -25.99 -19.25 -11.76
CA VAL A 88 -26.98 -19.32 -12.85
C VAL A 88 -26.32 -19.75 -14.16
N LEU A 89 -25.19 -19.14 -14.52
CA LEU A 89 -24.45 -19.49 -15.73
C LEU A 89 -23.96 -20.93 -15.70
N ASP A 90 -23.42 -21.41 -14.58
CA ASP A 90 -23.02 -22.81 -14.42
C ASP A 90 -24.23 -23.77 -14.57
N GLY A 91 -25.41 -23.36 -14.08
CA GLY A 91 -26.65 -24.10 -14.27
C GLY A 91 -27.11 -24.17 -15.74
N ILE A 92 -26.90 -23.12 -16.52
CA ILE A 92 -27.19 -23.11 -17.96
C ILE A 92 -26.21 -24.03 -18.70
N VAL A 93 -24.91 -23.88 -18.43
CA VAL A 93 -23.86 -24.66 -19.10
C VAL A 93 -24.01 -26.16 -18.84
N ARG A 94 -24.42 -26.57 -17.63
CA ARG A 94 -24.65 -28.00 -17.30
C ARG A 94 -25.91 -28.61 -17.94
N ARG A 95 -26.80 -27.78 -18.48
CA ARG A 95 -28.03 -28.21 -19.16
C ARG A 95 -27.89 -28.29 -20.68
N LEU A 96 -26.80 -27.74 -21.22
CA LEU A 96 -26.38 -27.90 -22.61
C LEU A 96 -25.48 -29.13 -22.75
#